data_AF-A0A7V8DZK4-F1
#
_entry.id   AF-A0A7V8DZK4-F1
#
_cell.length_a   1.000
_cell.length_b   1.000
_cell.length_c   1.000
_cell.angle_alpha   90.00
_cell.angle_beta   90.00
_cell.angle_gamma   90.00
#
_symmetry.space_group_name_H-M   'P 1'
#
loop_
_entity.id
_entity.type
_entity.pdbx_description
1 polymer ?
#
loop_
_entity_poly.entity_id
_entity_poly.type
_entity_poly.pdbx_seq_one_letter_code
_entity_poly.pdbx_strand_id
1 'polypeptide(L)'
;MAGAKGQRRCPACGKSFRARNRVHVFCSRETCKAARRAGYMKRYMSGWKKKHPNYWKTERQRDYMKQWRESHPDYFKGWRDRAKRRSRAR
;
A
#
# COMPACT_ATOMS: atom_id res chain seq x y z
N MET A 1 10.00 37.47 -7.07
CA MET A 1 9.94 36.01 -7.34
C MET A 1 8.48 35.55 -7.32
N ALA A 2 7.77 35.65 -8.44
CA ALA A 2 6.34 35.32 -8.51
C ALA A 2 6.14 33.80 -8.71
N GLY A 3 5.81 33.09 -7.64
CA GLY A 3 5.39 31.68 -7.73
C GLY A 3 4.04 31.58 -8.43
N ALA A 4 4.00 30.94 -9.60
CA ALA A 4 2.78 30.75 -10.37
C ALA A 4 1.65 30.12 -9.53
N LYS A 5 0.56 30.88 -9.37
CA LYS A 5 -0.62 30.50 -8.57
C LYS A 5 -1.14 29.12 -9.00
N GLY A 6 -1.08 28.14 -8.11
CA GLY A 6 -1.60 26.77 -8.33
C GLY A 6 -0.55 25.67 -8.58
N GLN A 7 0.75 26.00 -8.56
CA GLN A 7 1.82 25.00 -8.59
C GLN A 7 2.17 24.54 -7.17
N ARG A 8 2.15 23.23 -6.92
CA ARG A 8 2.54 22.58 -5.66
C ARG A 8 3.71 21.65 -5.88
N ARG A 9 4.52 21.39 -4.86
CA ARG A 9 5.58 20.37 -4.92
C ARG A 9 5.05 19.02 -4.44
N CYS A 10 5.31 17.97 -5.20
CA CYS A 10 4.92 16.60 -4.83
C CYS A 10 5.81 16.10 -3.67
N PRO A 11 5.25 15.69 -2.51
CA PRO A 11 6.04 15.18 -1.40
C PRO A 11 6.83 13.90 -1.73
N ALA A 12 6.39 13.12 -2.72
CA ALA A 12 7.04 11.86 -3.08
C ALA A 12 8.23 12.03 -4.01
N CYS A 13 8.28 13.07 -4.84
CA CYS A 13 9.34 13.23 -5.86
C CYS A 13 9.92 14.64 -5.97
N GLY A 14 9.48 15.60 -5.16
CA GLY A 14 9.98 16.98 -5.14
C GLY A 14 9.61 17.84 -6.36
N LYS A 15 9.00 17.26 -7.40
CA LYS A 15 8.66 17.97 -8.63
C LYS A 15 7.42 18.84 -8.47
N SER A 16 7.45 20.01 -9.10
CA SER A 16 6.31 20.91 -9.19
C SER A 16 5.22 20.30 -10.08
N PHE A 17 3.96 20.46 -9.69
CA PHE A 17 2.79 20.01 -10.45
C PHE A 17 1.61 20.96 -10.24
N ARG A 18 0.70 21.02 -11.22
CA ARG A 18 -0.53 21.81 -11.11
C ARG A 18 -1.59 21.02 -10.33
N ALA A 19 -1.97 21.53 -9.16
CA ALA A 19 -3.01 20.91 -8.35
C ALA A 19 -4.40 21.15 -9.00
N ARG A 20 -5.27 20.13 -9.02
CA ARG A 20 -6.64 20.27 -9.57
C ARG A 20 -7.60 20.86 -8.55
N ASN A 21 -7.33 20.62 -7.27
CA ASN A 21 -8.11 21.08 -6.13
C ASN A 21 -7.19 21.17 -4.89
N ARG A 22 -7.74 21.69 -3.78
CA ARG A 22 -6.99 21.88 -2.53
C ARG A 22 -6.49 20.55 -1.91
N VAL A 23 -7.15 19.43 -2.20
CA VAL A 23 -6.78 18.09 -1.69
C VAL A 23 -5.76 17.35 -2.58
N HIS A 24 -5.41 17.90 -3.75
CA HIS A 24 -4.41 17.31 -4.65
C HIS A 24 -3.01 17.61 -4.10
N VAL A 25 -2.43 16.64 -3.39
CA VAL A 25 -1.13 16.75 -2.70
C VAL A 25 0.03 16.08 -3.46
N PHE A 26 -0.22 15.00 -4.19
CA PHE A 26 0.80 14.26 -4.94
C PHE A 26 0.64 14.50 -6.43
N CYS A 27 1.73 14.43 -7.21
CA CYS A 27 1.63 14.48 -8.67
C CYS A 27 1.04 13.18 -9.27
N SER A 28 0.69 13.23 -10.55
CA SER A 28 0.03 12.14 -11.29
C SER A 28 0.96 10.99 -11.71
N ARG A 29 2.26 11.04 -11.38
CA ARG A 29 3.23 9.96 -11.71
C ARG A 29 2.87 8.68 -10.96
N GLU A 30 2.99 7.53 -11.63
CA GLU A 30 2.65 6.23 -11.03
C GLU A 30 3.45 5.92 -9.76
N THR A 31 4.75 6.24 -9.74
CA THR A 31 5.60 6.08 -8.55
C THR A 31 5.11 6.92 -7.37
N CYS A 32 4.61 8.13 -7.63
CA CYS A 32 4.07 9.02 -6.60
C CYS A 32 2.69 8.58 -6.12
N LYS A 33 1.85 8.03 -7.01
CA LYS A 33 0.59 7.38 -6.63
C LYS A 33 0.83 6.15 -5.75
N ALA A 34 1.84 5.34 -6.06
CA ALA A 34 2.24 4.19 -5.26
C ALA A 34 2.70 4.64 -3.85
N ALA A 35 3.57 5.64 -3.77
CA ALA A 35 4.00 6.22 -2.50
C ALA A 35 2.82 6.74 -1.66
N ARG A 36 1.86 7.43 -2.29
CA ARG A 36 0.63 7.89 -1.63
C ARG A 36 -0.17 6.73 -1.05
N ARG A 37 -0.40 5.67 -1.83
CA ARG A 37 -1.14 4.46 -1.39
C ARG A 37 -0.41 3.77 -0.24
N ALA A 38 0.91 3.62 -0.32
CA ALA A 38 1.71 3.01 0.74
C ALA A 38 1.62 3.79 2.06
N GLY A 39 1.73 5.13 2.00
CA GLY A 39 1.58 5.99 3.17
C GLY A 39 0.20 5.90 3.80
N TYR A 40 -0.86 5.90 2.98
CA TYR A 40 -2.24 5.67 3.45
C TYR A 40 -2.39 4.32 4.13
N MET A 41 -1.93 3.24 3.49
CA MET A 41 -2.03 1.88 4.02
C MET A 41 -1.27 1.72 5.34
N LYS A 42 -0.11 2.37 5.50
CA LYS A 42 0.64 2.37 6.77
C LYS A 42 -0.18 2.99 7.92
N ARG A 43 -0.84 4.13 7.67
CA ARG A 43 -1.68 4.81 8.68
C ARG A 43 -2.93 4.00 8.99
N TYR A 44 -3.61 3.51 7.95
CA TYR A 44 -4.77 2.64 8.09
C TYR A 44 -4.45 1.40 8.92
N MET A 45 -3.40 0.65 8.55
CA MET A 45 -2.97 -0.55 9.27
C MET A 45 -2.57 -0.27 10.72
N SER A 46 -1.96 0.89 11.01
CA SER A 46 -1.64 1.29 12.38
C SER A 46 -2.90 1.50 13.23
N GLY A 47 -3.88 2.26 12.72
CA GLY A 47 -5.15 2.46 13.41
C GLY A 47 -5.96 1.18 13.54
N TRP A 48 -5.95 0.35 12.50
CA TRP A 48 -6.62 -0.94 12.50
C TRP A 48 -6.02 -1.88 13.55
N LYS A 49 -4.68 -1.99 13.65
CA LYS A 49 -4.01 -2.80 14.68
C LYS A 49 -4.35 -2.36 16.11
N LYS A 50 -4.52 -1.05 16.34
CA LYS A 50 -4.94 -0.52 17.64
C LYS A 50 -6.37 -0.93 18.02
N LYS A 51 -7.30 -0.92 17.05
CA LYS A 51 -8.70 -1.34 17.24
C LYS A 51 -8.86 -2.85 17.32
N HIS A 52 -7.91 -3.59 16.76
CA HIS A 52 -7.92 -5.05 16.65
C HIS A 52 -6.65 -5.67 17.26
N PRO A 53 -6.37 -5.43 18.55
CA PRO A 53 -5.12 -5.86 19.19
C PRO A 53 -4.96 -7.39 19.25
N ASN A 54 -6.08 -8.12 19.26
CA ASN A 54 -6.12 -9.59 19.37
C ASN A 54 -6.49 -10.32 18.08
N TYR A 55 -6.65 -9.61 16.94
CA TYR A 55 -7.13 -10.22 15.70
C TYR A 55 -6.22 -11.33 15.14
N TRP A 56 -4.93 -11.32 15.50
CA TRP A 56 -3.98 -12.36 15.09
C TRP A 56 -3.48 -13.22 16.26
N LYS A 57 -4.04 -13.03 17.47
CA LYS A 57 -3.47 -13.59 18.71
C LYS A 57 -4.27 -14.74 19.30
N THR A 58 -5.50 -14.99 18.82
CA THR A 58 -6.24 -16.14 19.35
C THR A 58 -5.57 -17.43 18.89
N GLU A 59 -5.36 -18.36 19.83
CA GLU A 59 -4.74 -19.66 19.57
C GLU A 59 -5.48 -20.39 18.44
N ARG A 60 -6.82 -20.33 18.46
CA ARG A 60 -7.71 -20.84 17.41
C ARG A 60 -7.38 -20.32 16.00
N GLN A 61 -7.04 -19.05 15.86
CA GLN A 61 -6.67 -18.49 14.56
C GLN A 61 -5.26 -18.89 14.12
N ARG A 62 -4.33 -19.09 15.06
CA ARG A 62 -3.00 -19.63 14.75
C ARG A 62 -3.09 -21.08 14.30
N ASP A 63 -3.90 -21.88 14.98
CA ASP A 63 -4.12 -23.29 14.63
C ASP A 63 -4.86 -23.42 13.32
N TYR A 64 -5.89 -22.60 13.08
CA TYR A 64 -6.54 -22.50 11.78
C TYR A 64 -5.53 -22.14 10.67
N MET A 65 -4.68 -21.13 10.89
CA MET A 65 -3.65 -20.75 9.91
C MET A 65 -2.53 -21.79 9.75
N LYS A 66 -2.32 -22.65 10.75
CA LYS A 66 -1.38 -23.78 10.68
C LYS A 66 -1.98 -24.90 9.83
N GLN A 67 -3.18 -25.36 10.19
CA GLN A 67 -3.94 -26.35 9.42
C GLN A 67 -4.12 -25.91 7.97
N TRP A 68 -4.48 -24.64 7.74
CA TRP A 68 -4.65 -24.11 6.39
C TRP A 68 -3.35 -24.13 5.59
N ARG A 69 -2.20 -23.84 6.23
CA ARG A 69 -0.88 -23.93 5.57
C ARG A 69 -0.49 -25.37 5.27
N GLU A 70 -0.84 -26.31 6.15
CA GLU A 70 -0.60 -27.75 5.97
C GLU A 70 -1.48 -28.32 4.84
N SER A 71 -2.75 -27.90 4.74
CA SER A 71 -3.65 -28.30 3.65
C SER A 71 -3.37 -27.59 2.32
N HIS A 72 -2.61 -26.48 2.34
CA HIS A 72 -2.29 -25.69 1.15
C HIS A 72 -0.80 -25.32 1.06
N PRO A 73 0.12 -26.29 0.99
CA PRO A 73 1.56 -26.06 1.04
C PRO A 73 2.07 -25.24 -0.16
N ASP A 74 1.55 -25.51 -1.35
CA ASP A 74 1.96 -24.82 -2.58
C ASP A 74 1.18 -23.55 -2.89
N TYR A 75 0.15 -23.21 -2.10
CA TYR A 75 -0.68 -22.03 -2.39
C TYR A 75 0.16 -20.74 -2.39
N PHE A 76 1.04 -20.58 -1.39
CA PHE A 76 1.90 -19.40 -1.31
C PHE A 76 2.97 -19.39 -2.41
N LYS A 77 3.46 -20.56 -2.84
CA LYS A 77 4.41 -20.70 -3.96
C LYS A 77 3.75 -20.27 -5.27
N GLY A 78 2.59 -20.86 -5.58
CA GLY A 78 1.80 -20.50 -6.76
C GLY A 78 1.33 -19.04 -6.75
N TRP A 79 1.01 -18.47 -5.58
CA TRP A 79 0.70 -17.05 -5.45
C TRP A 79 1.91 -16.15 -5.74
N ARG A 80 3.10 -16.47 -5.21
CA ARG A 80 4.35 -15.74 -5.52
C ARG A 80 4.73 -15.84 -6.99
N ASP A 81 4.58 -17.00 -7.61
CA ASP A 81 4.91 -17.19 -9.02
C ASP A 81 3.93 -16.45 -9.94
N ARG A 82 2.64 -16.39 -9.58
CA ARG A 82 1.67 -15.51 -10.25
C ARG A 82 2.04 -14.03 -10.10
N ALA A 83 2.46 -13.60 -8.91
CA ALA A 83 2.88 -12.22 -8.68
C ALA A 83 4.13 -11.85 -9.51
N LYS A 84 5.13 -12.74 -9.59
CA LYS A 84 6.32 -12.56 -10.43
C LYS A 84 5.99 -12.51 -11.92
N ARG A 85 5.07 -13.37 -12.39
CA ARG A 85 4.60 -13.31 -13.78
C ARG A 85 3.91 -11.98 -14.10
N ARG A 86 3.05 -11.50 -13.19
CA ARG A 86 2.39 -10.19 -13.34
C ARG A 86 3.35 -9.00 -13.32
N SER A 87 4.47 -9.09 -12.60
CA SER A 87 5.48 -8.02 -12.61
C SER A 87 6.39 -8.04 -13.83
N ARG A 88 6.57 -9.20 -14.48
CA ARG A 88 7.37 -9.35 -15.71
C ARG A 88 6.60 -9.01 -16.99
N ALA A 89 5.27 -9.06 -16.94
CA ALA A 89 4.39 -8.69 -18.05
C ALA A 89 4.10 -7.17 -18.13
N ARG A 90 4.90 -6.34 -17.45
CA ARG A 90 4.67 -4.91 -17.24
C ARG A 90 5.96 -4.14 -17.48
#